data_AF-A0A1Y6K7J7-F1
#
_entry.id   AF-A0A1Y6K7J7-F1
#
_cell.length_a   1.000
_cell.length_b   1.000
_cell.length_c   1.000
_cell.angle_alpha   90.00
_cell.angle_beta   90.00
_cell.angle_gamma   90.00
#
_symmetry.space_group_name_H-M   'P 1'
#
loop_
_entity.id
_entity.type
_entity.pdbx_description
1 polymer ?
#
loop_
_entity_poly.entity_id
_entity_poly.type
_entity_poly.pdbx_seq_one_letter_code
_entity_poly.pdbx_strand_id
1 'polypeptide(L)'
;MRGRSSGVPVGVPMLKRILALPGQTVCRRALAIIVDGVEIGAARSNDHHGRPLPDWQGCRIVGDGQIFLMNWQSDSSLDGRYFGLTAMSDVVGRAVPAWTREPS
;
A
#
# COMPACT_ATOMS: atom_id res chain seq x y z
N MET A 1 -20.01 2.79 -5.04
CA MET A 1 -19.88 4.25 -4.81
C MET A 1 -18.45 4.63 -5.12
N ARG A 2 -18.19 5.50 -6.10
CA ARG A 2 -16.82 5.93 -6.45
C ARG A 2 -16.38 6.97 -5.42
N GLY A 3 -15.58 6.56 -4.44
CA GLY A 3 -14.91 7.51 -3.56
C GLY A 3 -13.85 8.26 -4.36
N ARG A 4 -13.98 9.58 -4.51
CA ARG A 4 -12.88 10.43 -4.95
C ARG A 4 -11.80 10.38 -3.87
N SER A 5 -10.69 9.70 -4.13
CA SER A 5 -9.52 9.73 -3.27
C SER A 5 -8.81 11.08 -3.46
N SER A 6 -9.16 12.05 -2.62
CA SER A 6 -8.45 13.32 -2.50
C SER A 6 -7.04 13.06 -1.95
N GLY A 7 -6.03 12.89 -2.80
CA GLY A 7 -4.67 12.72 -2.28
C GLY A 7 -3.54 12.49 -3.28
N VAL A 8 -3.81 12.07 -4.52
CA VAL A 8 -2.78 11.85 -5.53
C VAL A 8 -3.27 12.38 -6.88
N PRO A 9 -2.49 13.23 -7.59
CA PRO A 9 -2.84 13.64 -8.95
C PRO A 9 -2.94 12.43 -9.87
N VAL A 10 -3.98 12.40 -10.71
CA VAL A 10 -4.15 11.35 -11.72
C VAL A 10 -2.97 11.39 -12.69
N GLY A 11 -2.40 10.23 -13.00
CA GLY A 11 -1.32 10.09 -13.98
C GLY A 11 0.10 10.32 -13.46
N VAL A 12 0.28 10.60 -12.15
CA VAL A 12 1.63 10.68 -11.57
C VAL A 12 2.07 9.31 -11.04
N PRO A 13 3.12 8.69 -11.59
CA PRO A 13 3.61 7.41 -11.10
C PRO A 13 4.20 7.56 -9.68
N MET A 14 3.91 6.60 -8.82
CA MET A 14 4.44 6.54 -7.46
C MET A 14 5.33 5.32 -7.28
N LEU A 15 6.44 5.48 -6.56
CA LEU A 15 7.33 4.37 -6.21
C LEU A 15 6.95 3.75 -4.87
N LYS A 16 6.61 2.45 -4.89
CA LYS A 16 6.30 1.65 -3.71
C LYS A 16 7.07 0.32 -3.74
N ARG A 17 7.25 -0.28 -2.57
CA ARG A 17 7.74 -1.66 -2.42
C ARG A 17 6.57 -2.64 -2.50
N ILE A 18 6.82 -3.82 -3.05
CA ILE A 18 5.90 -4.95 -2.96
C ILE A 18 6.02 -5.53 -1.56
N LEU A 19 4.90 -5.60 -0.84
CA LEU A 19 4.83 -6.21 0.48
C LEU A 19 4.19 -7.60 0.45
N ALA A 20 3.20 -7.84 -0.41
CA ALA A 20 2.62 -9.18 -0.57
C ALA A 20 2.36 -9.52 -2.05
N LEU A 21 2.53 -10.79 -2.37
CA LEU A 21 2.40 -11.42 -3.68
C LEU A 21 1.17 -12.34 -3.76
N PRO A 22 0.77 -12.80 -4.95
CA PRO A 22 -0.33 -13.74 -5.12
C PRO A 22 -0.28 -14.94 -4.17
N GLY A 23 -1.44 -15.33 -3.65
CA GLY A 23 -1.61 -16.41 -2.68
C GLY A 23 -1.46 -15.98 -1.21
N GLN A 24 -0.80 -14.87 -0.92
CA GLN A 24 -0.68 -14.35 0.45
C GLN A 24 -1.98 -13.70 0.92
N THR A 25 -2.21 -13.69 2.23
CA THR A 25 -3.37 -13.03 2.85
C THR A 25 -2.95 -11.72 3.49
N VAL A 26 -3.59 -10.62 3.07
CA VAL A 26 -3.42 -9.31 3.70
C VAL A 26 -4.69 -8.95 4.46
N CYS A 27 -4.56 -8.66 5.75
CA CYS A 27 -5.63 -8.15 6.58
C CYS A 27 -5.37 -6.70 6.98
N ARG A 28 -6.43 -5.90 6.99
CA ARG A 28 -6.47 -4.66 7.77
C ARG A 28 -7.44 -4.85 8.94
N ARG A 29 -6.94 -4.62 10.15
CA ARG A 29 -7.72 -4.66 11.40
C ARG A 29 -7.52 -3.36 12.15
N ALA A 30 -8.54 -2.52 12.17
CA ALA A 30 -8.40 -1.12 12.56
C ALA A 30 -7.27 -0.46 11.77
N LEU A 31 -6.18 -0.07 12.43
CA LEU A 31 -5.02 0.52 11.77
C LEU A 31 -3.95 -0.51 11.37
N ALA A 32 -3.95 -1.72 11.94
CA ALA A 32 -2.90 -2.70 11.71
C ALA A 32 -3.03 -3.34 10.32
N ILE A 33 -1.91 -3.45 9.60
CA ILE A 33 -1.74 -4.26 8.40
C ILE A 33 -1.00 -5.53 8.76
N ILE A 34 -1.62 -6.66 8.44
CA ILE A 34 -1.14 -7.99 8.78
C ILE A 34 -0.99 -8.79 7.48
N VAL A 35 0.16 -9.40 7.25
CA VAL A 35 0.41 -10.29 6.11
C VAL A 35 0.70 -11.69 6.65
N ASP A 36 -0.09 -12.67 6.21
CA ASP A 36 0.01 -14.07 6.63
C ASP A 36 0.10 -14.24 8.17
N GLY A 37 -0.65 -13.41 8.90
CA GLY A 37 -0.71 -13.43 10.37
C GLY A 37 0.34 -12.57 11.07
N VAL A 38 1.31 -11.99 10.36
CA VAL A 38 2.35 -11.12 10.92
C VAL A 38 1.98 -9.65 10.74
N GLU A 39 1.93 -8.88 11.82
CA GLU A 39 1.74 -7.43 11.75
C GLU A 39 2.99 -6.76 11.17
N ILE A 40 2.83 -6.01 10.08
CA ILE A 40 3.93 -5.38 9.34
C ILE A 40 4.01 -3.87 9.60
N GLY A 41 2.88 -3.24 9.89
CA GLY A 41 2.83 -1.81 10.17
C GLY A 41 1.40 -1.27 10.23
N ALA A 42 1.27 0.04 10.43
CA ALA A 42 -0.02 0.68 10.66
C ALA A 42 -0.38 1.74 9.61
N ALA A 43 -1.68 1.84 9.35
CA ALA A 43 -2.34 2.95 8.67
C ALA A 43 -2.59 4.13 9.62
N ARG A 44 -2.94 5.28 9.05
CA ARG A 44 -3.42 6.45 9.78
C ARG A 44 -4.87 6.74 9.42
N SER A 45 -5.63 7.30 10.35
CA SER A 45 -7.01 7.72 10.09
C SER A 45 -7.09 8.95 9.17
N ASN A 46 -6.07 9.81 9.22
CA ASN A 46 -6.04 11.08 8.52
C ASN A 46 -4.68 11.34 7.86
N ASP A 47 -4.69 12.12 6.78
CA ASP A 47 -3.47 12.64 6.19
C ASP A 47 -2.91 13.84 6.98
N HIS A 48 -1.79 14.41 6.51
CA HIS A 48 -1.14 15.55 7.16
C HIS A 48 -1.95 16.86 7.11
N HIS A 49 -3.00 16.93 6.28
CA HIS A 49 -3.94 18.04 6.25
C HIS A 49 -5.21 17.75 7.06
N GLY A 50 -5.24 16.65 7.83
CA GLY A 50 -6.40 16.24 8.63
C GLY A 50 -7.53 15.61 7.82
N ARG A 51 -7.35 15.37 6.51
CA ARG A 51 -8.40 14.74 5.68
C ARG A 51 -8.50 13.25 5.98
N PRO A 52 -9.70 12.68 6.10
CA PRO A 52 -9.86 11.26 6.38
C PRO A 52 -9.29 10.41 5.24
N LEU A 53 -8.55 9.38 5.61
CA LEU A 53 -7.96 8.43 4.64
C LEU A 53 -8.90 7.24 4.41
N PRO A 54 -8.86 6.63 3.21
CA PRO A 54 -9.62 5.41 2.93
C PRO A 54 -9.38 4.31 3.98
N ASP A 55 -10.47 3.69 4.41
CA ASP A 55 -10.51 2.71 5.51
C ASP A 55 -11.11 1.38 5.06
N TRP A 56 -10.33 0.59 4.31
CA TRP A 56 -10.73 -0.78 4.02
C TRP A 56 -10.44 -1.67 5.23
N GLN A 57 -11.31 -2.65 5.51
CA GLN A 57 -11.18 -3.56 6.65
C GLN A 57 -11.34 -5.01 6.20
N GLY A 58 -10.88 -5.92 7.05
CA GLY A 58 -10.97 -7.36 6.84
C GLY A 58 -9.75 -7.96 6.13
N CYS A 59 -9.84 -9.24 5.79
CA CYS A 59 -8.77 -10.00 5.14
C CYS A 59 -9.08 -10.23 3.66
N ARG A 60 -8.05 -10.20 2.82
CA ARG A 60 -8.13 -10.46 1.39
C ARG A 60 -6.94 -11.31 0.97
N ILE A 61 -7.19 -12.31 0.13
CA ILE A 61 -6.14 -13.06 -0.55
C ILE A 61 -5.69 -12.23 -1.77
N VAL A 62 -4.38 -12.11 -1.97
CA VAL A 62 -3.83 -11.50 -3.18
C VAL A 62 -4.06 -12.45 -4.36
N GLY A 63 -4.81 -12.03 -5.38
CA GLY A 63 -5.04 -12.84 -6.58
C GLY A 63 -3.87 -12.80 -7.57
N ASP A 64 -3.85 -13.72 -8.53
CA ASP A 64 -2.75 -13.90 -9.52
C ASP A 64 -2.40 -12.65 -10.34
N GLY A 65 -3.35 -11.74 -10.55
CA GLY A 65 -3.15 -10.45 -11.23
C GLY A 65 -2.96 -9.27 -10.29
N GLN A 66 -2.72 -9.50 -9.01
CA GLN A 66 -2.67 -8.47 -7.98
C GLN A 66 -1.40 -8.55 -7.14
N ILE A 67 -1.08 -7.41 -6.53
CA ILE A 67 -0.03 -7.27 -5.54
C ILE A 67 -0.50 -6.34 -4.42
N PHE A 68 0.14 -6.42 -3.27
CA PHE A 68 -0.03 -5.42 -2.21
C PHE A 68 1.24 -4.58 -2.09
N LEU A 69 1.09 -3.27 -2.24
CA LEU A 69 2.20 -2.31 -2.24
C LEU A 69 2.24 -1.54 -0.92
N MET A 70 3.40 -1.46 -0.25
CA MET A 70 3.54 -0.71 1.00
C MET A 70 4.98 -0.29 1.26
N ASN A 71 5.20 0.99 1.60
CA ASN A 71 6.49 1.46 2.12
C ASN A 71 6.40 1.50 3.65
N TRP A 72 6.60 0.36 4.30
CA TRP A 72 6.40 0.20 5.76
C TRP A 72 7.31 1.10 6.61
N GLN A 73 8.46 1.51 6.09
CA GLN A 73 9.39 2.43 6.75
C GLN A 73 8.93 3.91 6.72
N SER A 74 7.81 4.22 6.06
CA SER A 74 7.31 5.58 5.91
C SER A 74 5.83 5.64 6.28
N ASP A 75 5.53 6.18 7.46
CA ASP A 75 4.16 6.30 7.95
C ASP A 75 3.24 7.19 7.09
N SER A 76 3.81 8.20 6.44
CA SER A 76 3.07 9.15 5.60
C SER A 76 2.86 8.68 4.16
N SER A 77 3.41 7.51 3.79
CA SER A 77 3.27 6.98 2.43
C SER A 77 1.82 6.58 2.14
N LEU A 78 1.22 7.20 1.11
CA LEU A 78 -0.06 6.77 0.55
C LEU A 78 0.15 5.50 -0.30
N ASP A 79 -0.22 4.35 0.23
CA ASP A 79 0.00 3.03 -0.38
C ASP A 79 -1.14 2.04 -0.05
N GLY A 80 -0.88 0.73 -0.14
CA GLY A 80 -1.87 -0.33 0.06
C GLY A 80 -2.58 -0.27 1.41
N ARG A 81 -1.99 0.39 2.42
CA ARG A 81 -2.71 0.75 3.67
C ARG A 81 -4.05 1.40 3.39
N TYR A 82 -4.14 2.25 2.38
CA TYR A 82 -5.33 3.02 2.04
C TYR A 82 -6.00 2.52 0.75
N PHE A 83 -5.22 2.09 -0.24
CA PHE A 83 -5.76 1.68 -1.55
C PHE A 83 -6.05 0.18 -1.67
N GLY A 84 -5.55 -0.64 -0.75
CA GLY A 84 -5.72 -2.09 -0.78
C GLY A 84 -4.85 -2.77 -1.84
N LEU A 85 -5.39 -3.86 -2.41
CA LEU A 85 -4.74 -4.63 -3.48
C LEU A 85 -4.67 -3.80 -4.77
N THR A 86 -3.51 -3.82 -5.42
CA THR A 86 -3.25 -3.13 -6.69
C THR A 86 -3.22 -4.14 -7.82
N ALA A 87 -3.85 -3.83 -8.95
CA ALA A 87 -3.75 -4.68 -10.13
C ALA A 87 -2.35 -4.55 -10.76
N MET A 88 -1.76 -5.67 -11.19
CA MET A 88 -0.47 -5.66 -11.89
C MET A 88 -0.52 -4.84 -13.19
N SER A 89 -1.70 -4.68 -13.80
CA SER A 89 -1.91 -3.82 -14.96
C SER A 89 -1.67 -2.33 -14.69
N ASP A 90 -1.72 -1.90 -13.44
CA ASP A 90 -1.49 -0.51 -13.04
C ASP A 90 0.00 -0.24 -12.79
N VAL A 91 0.86 -1.27 -12.85
CA VAL A 91 2.30 -1.15 -12.66
C VAL A 91 2.97 -0.83 -14.00
N VAL A 92 3.48 0.40 -14.11
CA VAL A 92 4.15 0.88 -15.34
C VAL A 92 5.60 0.39 -15.49
N GLY A 93 6.21 -0.10 -14.42
CA GLY A 93 7.58 -0.61 -14.46
C GLY A 93 8.15 -0.95 -13.09
N ARG A 94 9.31 -1.61 -13.09
CA ARG A 94 10.07 -1.95 -11.89
C ARG A 94 11.23 -0.98 -11.72
N ALA A 95 11.28 -0.28 -10.59
CA ALA A 95 12.44 0.53 -10.26
C ALA A 95 13.65 -0.37 -9.94
N VAL A 96 14.76 -0.12 -10.62
CA VAL A 96 16.07 -0.73 -10.33
C VAL A 96 16.95 0.36 -9.73
N PRO A 97 17.45 0.20 -8.49
CA PRO A 97 18.28 1.21 -7.87
C PRO A 97 19.57 1.40 -8.68
N ALA A 98 19.87 2.64 -9.05
CA ALA A 98 21.16 3.00 -9.64
C ALA A 98 22.24 3.21 -8.57
N TRP A 99 21.84 3.72 -7.40
CA TRP A 99 22.71 3.94 -6.25
C TRP A 99 21.89 3.90 -4.96
N THR A 100 22.39 3.19 -3.95
CA THR A 100 21.82 3.13 -2.60
C THR A 100 22.93 3.35 -1.59
N ARG A 101 22.67 4.15 -0.55
CA ARG A 101 23.59 4.27 0.58
C ARG A 101 23.58 2.95 1.38
N GLU A 102 24.75 2.43 1.70
CA GLU A 102 24.86 1.26 2.59
C GLU A 102 24.33 1.62 3.99
N PRO A 103 23.67 0.69 4.68
CA PRO A 103 23.33 0.88 6.08
C PRO A 103 24.60 1.07 6.90
N SER A 104 24.65 2.11 7.73
CA SER A 104 25.70 2.32 8.74
C SER A 104 25.58 1.35 9.90
#